data_AF-B1Q0X3-F1
#
_entry.id   AF-B1Q0X3-F1
#
_cell.length_a   1.000
_cell.length_b   1.000
_cell.length_c   1.000
_cell.angle_alpha   90.00
_cell.angle_beta   90.00
_cell.angle_gamma   90.00
#
_symmetry.space_group_name_H-M   'P 1'
#
loop_
_entity.id
_entity.type
_entity.pdbx_description
1 polymer ?
#
loop_
_entity_poly.entity_id
_entity_poly.type
_entity_poly.pdbx_seq_one_letter_code
_entity_poly.pdbx_strand_id
1 'polypeptide(L)'
;MSLSVARPLVSVYTEKSEAVAGASLPLPFVFKAPIRPDLVNDVHVSMSKNARQPYSVSKEAGHQTSAESWGTGRAVARIPRVRGGGTHRSGQGAFGNMCRGGRMFAPTKPWRRWHRRVNLRQRRAAVAAAVAASGVPALVQARGHIIEKVPELPLVVSDKVQEINKTKQAVIFLRRIKAWSDVLKVYKSQRLRAGKGKMRNRRRVQRKGPLIIYHKDQGLTRAFRNIPGVEMLNVDKLNLLKLAPGGHLGRFCIWTQSAFDRLDSLFGSWKTPSKEKKNFNLPQPKMANTDLSRLLKSDEIRKVLRAPNKRVVRATRKLNPLNNTKAMLRLNPYSAVLRRKAILDQDRRNNAKALALAEKRGIKLPESDPAVKAEKLRLRRVKAAKAAAAKKPKKPVAKKTAPPPPKKAKGVKKPTPKKVSKPAAK
;
A
#
# COMPACT_ATOMS: atom_id res chain seq x y z
N MET A 1 9.38 -9.67 15.57
CA MET A 1 10.85 -9.56 15.42
C MET A 1 11.37 -10.88 14.90
N SER A 2 12.44 -10.91 14.10
CA SER A 2 13.14 -12.16 13.80
C SER A 2 13.78 -12.72 15.07
N LEU A 3 14.15 -14.00 15.06
CA LEU A 3 14.91 -14.63 16.16
C LEU A 3 16.24 -13.91 16.44
N SER A 4 16.75 -13.14 15.47
CA SER A 4 18.11 -12.62 15.38
C SER A 4 18.28 -11.12 15.68
N VAL A 5 17.20 -10.35 15.87
CA VAL A 5 17.29 -8.88 16.04
C VAL A 5 16.61 -8.45 17.33
N ALA A 6 17.23 -8.77 18.46
CA ALA A 6 16.87 -8.17 19.72
C ALA A 6 18.13 -8.02 20.59
N ARG A 7 18.30 -6.87 21.22
CA ARG A 7 19.35 -6.68 22.22
C ARG A 7 19.13 -7.70 23.35
N PRO A 8 20.16 -8.47 23.75
CA PRO A 8 19.98 -9.49 24.77
C PRO A 8 19.77 -8.89 26.16
N LEU A 9 20.38 -7.74 26.42
CA LEU A 9 20.35 -7.02 27.69
C LEU A 9 19.77 -5.63 27.50
N VAL A 10 19.04 -5.15 28.51
CA VAL A 10 18.43 -3.82 28.58
C VAL A 10 18.91 -3.12 29.84
N SER A 11 19.30 -1.85 29.71
CA SER A 11 19.81 -1.05 30.83
C SER A 11 18.66 -0.55 31.71
N VAL A 12 18.85 -0.54 33.03
CA VAL A 12 17.91 0.08 33.97
C VAL A 12 18.34 1.52 34.25
N TYR A 13 17.41 2.48 34.15
CA TYR A 13 17.66 3.89 34.43
C TYR A 13 17.09 4.33 35.78
N THR A 14 17.81 5.18 36.51
CA THR A 14 17.32 5.82 37.74
C THR A 14 16.27 6.89 37.45
N GLU A 15 15.60 7.41 38.49
CA GLU A 15 14.75 8.60 38.34
C GLU A 15 15.49 9.87 37.87
N LYS A 16 16.84 9.84 37.87
CA LYS A 16 17.71 10.91 37.37
C LYS A 16 18.07 10.77 35.89
N SER A 17 17.64 9.69 35.22
CA SER A 17 18.00 9.35 33.84
C SER A 17 19.48 8.94 33.68
N GLU A 18 20.06 8.38 34.73
CA GLU A 18 21.39 7.77 34.69
C GLU A 18 21.24 6.26 34.61
N ALA A 19 22.07 5.59 33.81
CA ALA A 19 22.10 4.14 33.78
C ALA A 19 22.64 3.61 35.12
N VAL A 20 21.92 2.69 35.75
CA VAL A 20 22.36 2.04 36.98
C VAL A 20 23.51 1.09 36.63
N ALA A 21 24.70 1.37 37.16
CA ALA A 21 25.87 0.53 36.93
C ALA A 21 25.61 -0.92 37.39
N GLY A 22 25.86 -1.89 36.52
CA GLY A 22 25.68 -3.32 36.80
C GLY A 22 24.24 -3.84 36.79
N ALA A 23 23.21 -2.97 36.75
CA ALA A 23 21.82 -3.40 36.67
C ALA A 23 21.33 -3.46 35.22
N SER A 24 21.64 -4.57 34.55
CA SER A 24 21.08 -4.91 33.24
C SER A 24 20.14 -6.10 33.35
N LEU A 25 18.98 -6.03 32.69
CA LEU A 25 18.00 -7.10 32.66
C LEU A 25 18.03 -7.83 31.31
N PRO A 26 17.88 -9.16 31.28
CA PRO A 26 17.67 -9.87 30.03
C PRO A 26 16.37 -9.41 29.38
N LEU A 27 16.36 -9.24 28.06
CA LEU A 27 15.15 -8.86 27.34
C LEU A 27 14.11 -10.01 27.39
N PRO A 28 12.90 -9.77 27.94
CA PRO A 28 11.88 -10.80 28.03
C PRO A 28 11.48 -11.36 26.66
N PHE A 29 11.20 -12.66 26.59
CA PHE A 29 10.92 -13.33 25.31
C PHE A 29 9.70 -12.77 24.60
N VAL A 30 8.75 -12.16 25.33
CA VAL A 30 7.58 -11.49 24.74
C VAL A 30 7.95 -10.39 23.75
N PHE A 31 9.10 -9.72 23.90
CA PHE A 31 9.55 -8.70 22.94
C PHE A 31 9.99 -9.30 21.60
N LYS A 32 10.30 -10.60 21.57
CA LYS A 32 10.62 -11.35 20.35
C LYS A 32 9.39 -11.94 19.68
N ALA A 33 8.19 -11.78 20.25
CA ALA A 33 6.95 -12.28 19.67
C ALA A 33 6.71 -11.74 18.24
N PRO A 34 6.00 -12.50 17.38
CA PRO A 34 5.62 -12.02 16.06
C PRO A 34 4.64 -10.85 16.17
N ILE A 35 4.96 -9.75 15.49
CA ILE A 35 4.13 -8.54 15.46
C ILE A 35 3.05 -8.74 14.38
N ARG A 36 1.80 -8.94 14.81
CA ARG A 36 0.63 -9.19 13.94
C ARG A 36 -0.38 -8.05 14.03
N PRO A 37 -0.28 -7.00 13.17
CA PRO A 37 -1.20 -5.86 13.20
C PRO A 37 -2.64 -6.24 12.86
N ASP A 38 -2.84 -7.23 12.00
CA ASP A 38 -4.13 -7.84 11.64
C ASP A 38 -4.86 -8.37 12.89
N LEU A 39 -4.20 -9.27 13.62
CA LEU A 39 -4.74 -9.88 14.83
C LEU A 39 -5.05 -8.84 15.91
N VAL A 40 -4.16 -7.85 16.06
CA VAL A 40 -4.31 -6.79 17.06
C VAL A 40 -5.51 -5.92 16.73
N ASN A 41 -5.69 -5.54 15.47
CA ASN A 41 -6.83 -4.75 15.04
C ASN A 41 -8.16 -5.50 15.23
N ASP A 42 -8.23 -6.77 14.82
CA ASP A 42 -9.44 -7.59 14.96
C ASP A 42 -9.87 -7.77 16.43
N VAL A 43 -8.90 -8.06 17.30
CA VAL A 43 -9.12 -8.16 18.74
C VAL A 43 -9.49 -6.81 19.33
N HIS A 44 -8.82 -5.72 18.95
CA HIS A 44 -9.10 -4.37 19.43
C HIS A 44 -10.54 -3.94 19.08
N VAL A 45 -10.98 -4.13 17.83
CA VAL A 45 -12.34 -3.83 17.39
C VAL A 45 -13.37 -4.60 18.21
N SER A 46 -13.13 -5.89 18.44
CA SER A 46 -14.06 -6.73 19.21
C SER A 46 -14.08 -6.35 20.69
N MET A 47 -12.93 -6.07 21.30
CA MET A 47 -12.84 -5.58 22.69
C MET A 47 -13.51 -4.21 22.85
N SER A 48 -13.31 -3.29 21.91
CA SER A 48 -13.89 -1.95 21.96
C SER A 48 -15.42 -1.97 21.88
N LYS A 49 -16.00 -2.91 21.14
CA LYS A 49 -17.46 -3.13 21.11
C LYS A 49 -18.03 -3.49 22.48
N ASN A 50 -17.26 -4.16 23.34
CA ASN A 50 -17.73 -4.61 24.66
C ASN A 50 -17.91 -3.48 25.68
N ALA A 51 -17.30 -2.31 25.46
CA ALA A 51 -17.45 -1.14 26.33
C ALA A 51 -18.66 -0.25 25.97
N ARG A 52 -19.46 -0.64 24.96
CA ARG A 52 -20.61 0.14 24.50
C ARG A 52 -21.81 -0.12 25.41
N GLN A 53 -22.54 0.96 25.73
CA GLN A 53 -23.86 0.87 26.37
C GLN A 53 -24.93 0.67 25.28
N PRO A 54 -25.88 -0.26 25.47
CA PRO A 54 -27.03 -0.40 24.60
C PRO A 54 -27.84 0.89 24.51
N TYR A 55 -28.40 1.16 23.34
CA TYR A 55 -29.37 2.24 23.14
C TYR A 55 -30.48 1.76 22.20
N SER A 56 -31.70 2.24 22.43
CA SER A 56 -32.87 1.94 21.62
C SER A 56 -33.84 3.12 21.61
N VAL A 57 -34.71 3.17 20.62
CA VAL A 57 -35.90 4.04 20.64
C VAL A 57 -36.97 3.42 21.54
N SER A 58 -37.90 4.25 22.05
CA SER A 58 -39.06 3.72 22.78
C SER A 58 -39.87 2.78 21.89
N LYS A 59 -40.37 1.67 22.46
CA LYS A 59 -41.18 0.67 21.75
C LYS A 59 -42.49 1.27 21.23
N GLU A 60 -43.04 2.23 21.97
CA GLU A 60 -44.33 2.88 21.69
C GLU A 60 -44.21 4.16 20.85
N ALA A 61 -42.98 4.56 20.50
CA ALA A 61 -42.76 5.76 19.70
C ALA A 61 -43.49 5.66 18.35
N GLY A 62 -44.35 6.63 18.08
CA GLY A 62 -45.18 6.67 16.86
C GLY A 62 -46.34 5.68 16.86
N HIS A 63 -46.61 4.97 17.97
CA HIS A 63 -47.72 4.03 18.16
C HIS A 63 -48.78 4.49 19.17
N GLN A 64 -48.56 5.61 19.85
CA GLN A 64 -49.47 6.15 20.88
C GLN A 64 -50.75 6.75 20.30
N THR A 65 -50.80 7.00 18.98
CA THR A 65 -51.94 7.66 18.33
C THR A 65 -52.90 6.64 17.73
N SER A 66 -54.18 6.72 18.08
CA SER A 66 -55.24 5.93 17.43
C SER A 66 -55.51 6.45 16.02
N ALA A 67 -55.23 5.63 15.01
CA ALA A 67 -55.35 5.99 13.61
C ALA A 67 -55.73 4.79 12.74
N GLU A 68 -56.58 5.01 11.75
CA GLU A 68 -57.02 3.98 10.81
C GLU A 68 -56.94 4.52 9.39
N SER A 69 -56.73 3.65 8.41
CA SER A 69 -56.74 4.07 7.01
C SER A 69 -58.19 4.35 6.60
N TRP A 70 -58.41 5.43 5.85
CA TRP A 70 -59.72 5.74 5.29
C TRP A 70 -60.06 4.89 4.06
N GLY A 71 -59.17 4.00 3.62
CA GLY A 71 -59.37 3.17 2.45
C GLY A 71 -59.24 3.95 1.13
N THR A 72 -59.85 3.40 0.08
CA THR A 72 -59.96 4.02 -1.25
C THR A 72 -61.18 4.92 -1.36
N GLY A 73 -61.32 5.66 -2.46
CA GLY A 73 -62.51 6.49 -2.72
C GLY A 73 -62.46 7.88 -2.06
N ARG A 74 -61.35 8.22 -1.42
CA ARG A 74 -61.01 9.60 -1.01
C ARG A 74 -59.79 10.02 -1.81
N ALA A 75 -59.72 11.28 -2.26
CA ALA A 75 -58.60 11.85 -3.04
C ALA A 75 -57.33 12.05 -2.18
N VAL A 76 -56.98 11.04 -1.39
CA VAL A 76 -56.00 11.08 -0.31
C VAL A 76 -55.34 9.70 -0.19
N ALA A 77 -54.04 9.65 0.08
CA ALA A 77 -53.30 8.40 0.21
C ALA A 77 -53.82 7.49 1.35
N ARG A 78 -53.74 6.16 1.13
CA ARG A 78 -54.26 5.08 2.01
C ARG A 78 -53.47 4.87 3.32
N ILE A 79 -52.71 5.86 3.76
CA ILE A 79 -51.97 5.82 5.03
C ILE A 79 -52.95 5.97 6.20
N PRO A 80 -52.76 5.29 7.35
CA PRO A 80 -53.55 5.50 8.55
C PRO A 80 -53.58 6.97 8.99
N ARG A 81 -54.76 7.49 9.34
CA ARG A 81 -54.98 8.88 9.73
C ARG A 81 -55.59 8.99 11.12
N VAL A 82 -55.16 10.01 11.87
CA VAL A 82 -55.64 10.28 13.23
C VAL A 82 -57.13 10.59 13.20
N ARG A 83 -57.90 9.91 14.06
CA ARG A 83 -59.35 10.08 14.19
C ARG A 83 -59.70 11.39 14.92
N GLY A 84 -60.94 11.86 14.78
CA GLY A 84 -61.45 13.07 15.44
C GLY A 84 -61.48 14.30 14.54
N GLY A 85 -61.78 15.47 15.13
CA GLY A 85 -61.90 16.77 14.48
C GLY A 85 -61.47 17.91 15.42
N GLY A 86 -61.50 19.17 14.96
CA GLY A 86 -61.25 20.35 15.81
C GLY A 86 -59.80 20.61 16.23
N THR A 87 -58.83 19.79 15.79
CA THR A 87 -57.40 20.05 16.01
C THR A 87 -56.62 19.92 14.71
N HIS A 88 -55.49 20.64 14.60
CA HIS A 88 -54.60 20.52 13.44
C HIS A 88 -53.99 19.12 13.26
N ARG A 89 -54.06 18.26 14.28
CA ARG A 89 -53.51 16.90 14.23
C ARG A 89 -54.50 15.89 13.61
N SER A 90 -55.80 16.14 13.73
CA SER A 90 -56.86 15.29 13.18
C SER A 90 -56.74 15.16 11.66
N GLY A 91 -56.91 13.96 11.11
CA GLY A 91 -56.80 13.68 9.67
C GLY A 91 -55.37 13.62 9.10
N GLN A 92 -54.33 13.89 9.90
CA GLN A 92 -52.93 13.73 9.47
C GLN A 92 -52.49 12.27 9.45
N GLY A 93 -51.49 11.94 8.62
CA GLY A 93 -50.90 10.59 8.56
C GLY A 93 -50.19 10.19 9.86
N ALA A 94 -50.32 8.91 10.23
CA ALA A 94 -49.77 8.29 11.42
C ALA A 94 -49.16 6.90 11.11
N PHE A 95 -48.45 6.33 12.09
CA PHE A 95 -47.73 5.04 12.05
C PHE A 95 -46.62 4.86 11.00
N GLY A 96 -46.76 5.37 9.79
CA GLY A 96 -45.81 5.18 8.69
C GLY A 96 -44.45 5.85 8.95
N ASN A 97 -43.37 5.25 8.45
CA ASN A 97 -42.01 5.80 8.55
C ASN A 97 -41.78 7.03 7.67
N MET A 98 -42.64 7.26 6.67
CA MET A 98 -42.70 8.47 5.86
C MET A 98 -43.54 9.58 6.51
N CYS A 99 -44.27 9.28 7.60
CA CYS A 99 -45.14 10.24 8.26
C CYS A 99 -44.40 11.01 9.36
N ARG A 100 -44.65 12.32 9.46
CA ARG A 100 -44.20 13.14 10.59
C ARG A 100 -44.84 12.63 11.89
N GLY A 101 -44.02 12.34 12.90
CA GLY A 101 -44.48 11.77 14.17
C GLY A 101 -44.84 10.28 14.11
N GLY A 102 -44.65 9.61 12.97
CA GLY A 102 -44.78 8.15 12.84
C GLY A 102 -43.56 7.40 13.39
N ARG A 103 -43.61 6.07 13.36
CA ARG A 103 -42.50 5.21 13.83
C ARG A 103 -41.43 5.06 12.75
N MET A 104 -40.17 4.90 13.13
CA MET A 104 -39.11 4.56 12.17
C MET A 104 -39.23 3.09 11.68
N PHE A 105 -38.79 2.84 10.44
CA PHE A 105 -38.59 1.47 9.96
C PHE A 105 -37.41 0.81 10.70
N ALA A 106 -37.56 -0.47 11.04
CA ALA A 106 -36.57 -1.26 11.78
C ALA A 106 -36.01 -0.52 13.02
N PRO A 107 -36.86 -0.17 14.00
CA PRO A 107 -36.43 0.61 15.16
C PRO A 107 -35.33 -0.10 15.93
N THR A 108 -34.32 0.65 16.38
CA THR A 108 -33.22 0.10 17.18
C THR A 108 -33.74 -0.64 18.41
N LYS A 109 -33.30 -1.89 18.59
CA LYS A 109 -33.74 -2.77 19.67
C LYS A 109 -32.64 -2.96 20.71
N PRO A 110 -32.99 -3.10 22.00
CA PRO A 110 -32.00 -3.28 23.05
C PRO A 110 -31.20 -4.59 22.87
N TRP A 111 -31.83 -5.66 22.37
CA TRP A 111 -31.21 -6.98 22.13
C TRP A 111 -30.30 -7.05 20.90
N ARG A 112 -29.92 -5.92 20.29
CA ARG A 112 -28.86 -5.89 19.28
C ARG A 112 -27.59 -6.52 19.86
N ARG A 113 -26.86 -7.32 19.07
CA ARG A 113 -25.60 -7.94 19.52
C ARG A 113 -24.46 -6.91 19.64
N TRP A 114 -24.38 -6.23 20.79
CA TRP A 114 -23.33 -5.25 21.13
C TRP A 114 -21.99 -5.92 21.42
N HIS A 115 -22.01 -6.92 22.31
CA HIS A 115 -20.81 -7.58 22.79
C HIS A 115 -20.31 -8.65 21.81
N ARG A 116 -18.99 -8.80 21.76
CA ARG A 116 -18.27 -9.81 20.99
C ARG A 116 -17.33 -10.57 21.93
N ARG A 117 -17.57 -11.87 22.05
CA ARG A 117 -16.65 -12.80 22.71
C ARG A 117 -15.40 -12.91 21.84
N VAL A 118 -14.23 -12.80 22.46
CA VAL A 118 -12.94 -12.95 21.80
C VAL A 118 -12.23 -14.15 22.42
N ASN A 119 -11.61 -14.97 21.59
CA ASN A 119 -10.86 -16.13 22.05
C ASN A 119 -9.69 -15.69 22.94
N LEU A 120 -9.53 -16.34 24.08
CA LEU A 120 -8.52 -15.96 25.07
C LEU A 120 -7.10 -16.05 24.50
N ARG A 121 -6.81 -17.08 23.70
CA ARG A 121 -5.52 -17.25 23.01
C ARG A 121 -5.23 -16.10 22.04
N GLN A 122 -6.21 -15.70 21.23
CA GLN A 122 -6.07 -14.55 20.31
C GLN A 122 -5.82 -13.26 21.08
N ARG A 123 -6.56 -13.03 22.17
CA ARG A 123 -6.37 -11.84 23.01
C ARG A 123 -4.97 -11.79 23.63
N ARG A 124 -4.49 -12.91 24.16
CA ARG A 124 -3.14 -13.01 24.75
C ARG A 124 -2.04 -12.80 23.70
N ALA A 125 -2.20 -13.38 22.50
CA ALA A 125 -1.28 -13.18 21.38
C ALA A 125 -1.25 -11.74 20.88
N ALA A 126 -2.41 -11.05 20.81
CA ALA A 126 -2.48 -9.63 20.47
C ALA A 126 -1.78 -8.75 21.50
N VAL A 127 -1.92 -9.05 22.80
CA VAL A 127 -1.19 -8.34 23.86
C VAL A 127 0.32 -8.57 23.73
N ALA A 128 0.77 -9.81 23.48
CA ALA A 128 2.18 -10.11 23.25
C ALA A 128 2.74 -9.34 22.04
N ALA A 129 2.01 -9.30 20.92
CA ALA A 129 2.39 -8.52 19.75
C ALA A 129 2.46 -7.00 20.04
N ALA A 130 1.57 -6.48 20.89
CA ALA A 130 1.58 -5.08 21.29
C ALA A 130 2.77 -4.72 22.21
N VAL A 131 3.15 -5.61 23.11
CA VAL A 131 4.37 -5.48 23.92
C VAL A 131 5.61 -5.54 23.04
N ALA A 132 5.69 -6.51 22.12
CA ALA A 132 6.81 -6.59 21.17
C ALA A 132 6.98 -5.31 20.34
N ALA A 133 5.87 -4.73 19.86
CA ALA A 133 5.91 -3.51 19.09
C ALA A 133 6.33 -2.26 19.89
N SER A 134 6.17 -2.24 21.22
CA SER A 134 6.61 -1.09 22.03
C SER A 134 8.13 -1.03 22.22
N GLY A 135 8.83 -2.15 21.99
CA GLY A 135 10.29 -2.21 21.98
C GLY A 135 10.94 -1.85 20.63
N VAL A 136 10.16 -1.58 19.58
CA VAL A 136 10.68 -1.27 18.24
C VAL A 136 10.59 0.25 17.99
N PRO A 137 11.72 1.00 17.97
CA PRO A 137 11.71 2.46 17.84
C PRO A 137 10.94 2.95 16.61
N ALA A 138 11.13 2.30 15.46
CA ALA A 138 10.47 2.68 14.20
C ALA A 138 8.93 2.62 14.31
N LEU A 139 8.37 1.61 14.99
CA LEU A 139 6.92 1.50 15.18
C LEU A 139 6.39 2.56 16.15
N VAL A 140 7.17 2.88 17.19
CA VAL A 140 6.82 3.91 18.17
C VAL A 140 6.84 5.31 17.56
N GLN A 141 7.84 5.62 16.73
CA GLN A 141 7.92 6.85 15.96
C GLN A 141 6.82 6.94 14.88
N ALA A 142 6.55 5.85 14.16
CA ALA A 142 5.50 5.81 13.13
C ALA A 142 4.10 6.10 13.70
N ARG A 143 3.84 5.68 14.95
CA ARG A 143 2.60 6.06 15.68
C ARG A 143 2.55 7.55 16.01
N GLY A 144 3.72 8.18 16.08
CA GLY A 144 3.90 9.61 16.33
C GLY A 144 4.30 9.94 17.77
N HIS A 145 4.90 9.02 18.53
CA HIS A 145 5.51 9.43 19.81
C HIS A 145 6.85 10.14 19.57
N ILE A 146 7.12 11.21 20.33
CA ILE A 146 8.40 11.93 20.23
C ILE A 146 9.42 11.27 21.16
N ILE A 147 10.30 10.43 20.60
CA ILE A 147 11.26 9.62 21.36
C ILE A 147 12.74 9.83 20.97
N GLU A 148 13.04 10.88 20.21
CA GLU A 148 14.40 11.17 19.69
C GLU A 148 15.47 11.30 20.77
N LYS A 149 15.12 11.84 21.93
CA LYS A 149 16.04 12.08 23.05
C LYS A 149 15.97 10.99 24.13
N VAL A 150 15.12 9.98 23.95
CA VAL A 150 14.99 8.87 24.90
C VAL A 150 16.20 7.95 24.73
N PRO A 151 16.90 7.55 25.81
CA PRO A 151 18.19 6.89 25.69
C PRO A 151 18.10 5.46 25.12
N GLU A 152 17.05 4.72 25.44
CA GLU A 152 16.89 3.32 25.03
C GLU A 152 15.40 2.91 24.90
N LEU A 153 15.13 1.92 24.04
CA LEU A 153 13.85 1.23 23.93
C LEU A 153 14.07 -0.29 23.88
N PRO A 154 13.30 -1.10 24.64
CA PRO A 154 12.30 -0.69 25.62
C PRO A 154 12.92 0.06 26.82
N LEU A 155 12.24 1.11 27.29
CA LEU A 155 12.75 1.94 28.38
C LEU A 155 12.37 1.33 29.74
N VAL A 156 13.39 0.96 30.52
CA VAL A 156 13.22 0.37 31.86
C VAL A 156 13.78 1.32 32.92
N VAL A 157 13.01 1.53 33.99
CA VAL A 157 13.35 2.44 35.09
C VAL A 157 13.35 1.70 36.43
N SER A 158 14.14 2.19 37.39
CA SER A 158 14.22 1.62 38.73
C SER A 158 12.88 1.63 39.47
N ASP A 159 12.68 0.66 40.37
CA ASP A 159 11.41 0.51 41.10
C ASP A 159 11.07 1.67 42.04
N LYS A 160 12.05 2.52 42.40
CA LYS A 160 11.82 3.79 43.13
C LYS A 160 10.75 4.69 42.50
N VAL A 161 10.53 4.58 41.19
CA VAL A 161 9.48 5.32 40.49
C VAL A 161 8.07 4.96 41.00
N GLN A 162 7.89 3.75 41.54
CA GLN A 162 6.62 3.27 42.11
C GLN A 162 6.22 4.03 43.37
N GLU A 163 7.19 4.59 44.11
CA GLU A 163 7.02 5.33 45.37
C GLU A 163 6.74 6.82 45.15
N ILE A 164 6.72 7.30 43.89
CA ILE A 164 6.43 8.70 43.59
C ILE A 164 4.97 9.01 43.97
N ASN A 165 4.81 9.86 44.99
CA ASN A 165 3.52 10.24 45.55
C ASN A 165 2.99 11.59 45.04
N LYS A 166 3.88 12.51 44.64
CA LYS A 166 3.51 13.87 44.23
C LYS A 166 3.64 14.07 42.72
N THR A 167 2.64 14.72 42.11
CA THR A 167 2.65 15.05 40.67
C THR A 167 3.86 15.90 40.26
N LYS A 168 4.35 16.78 41.15
CA LYS A 168 5.57 17.58 40.91
C LYS A 168 6.78 16.68 40.65
N GLN A 169 6.95 15.63 41.46
CA GLN A 169 8.03 14.66 41.30
C GLN A 169 7.86 13.85 39.99
N ALA A 170 6.63 13.43 39.67
CA ALA A 170 6.32 12.73 38.43
C ALA A 170 6.67 13.56 37.17
N VAL A 171 6.40 14.87 37.18
CA VAL A 171 6.79 15.79 36.10
C VAL A 171 8.31 15.93 35.99
N ILE A 172 9.01 16.06 37.12
CA ILE A 172 10.48 16.13 37.15
C ILE A 172 11.09 14.86 36.55
N PHE A 173 10.57 13.69 36.93
CA PHE A 173 10.97 12.40 36.39
C PHE A 173 10.79 12.32 34.86
N LEU A 174 9.61 12.65 34.34
CA LEU A 174 9.36 12.60 32.88
C LEU A 174 10.22 13.57 32.08
N ARG A 175 10.60 14.72 32.67
CA ARG A 175 11.56 15.66 32.06
C ARG A 175 12.97 15.10 32.01
N ARG A 176 13.43 14.47 33.09
CA ARG A 176 14.77 13.88 33.19
C ARG A 176 14.97 12.77 32.17
N ILE A 177 14.00 11.85 32.07
CA ILE A 177 13.98 10.72 31.13
C ILE A 177 13.68 11.13 29.68
N LYS A 178 13.53 12.43 29.41
CA LYS A 178 13.28 12.99 28.07
C LYS A 178 11.96 12.56 27.43
N ALA A 179 11.01 12.05 28.24
CA ALA A 179 9.65 11.71 27.82
C ALA A 179 8.69 12.91 27.80
N TRP A 180 9.11 14.05 28.38
CA TRP A 180 8.26 15.25 28.49
C TRP A 180 7.88 15.89 27.15
N SER A 181 8.70 15.74 26.11
CA SER A 181 8.38 16.20 24.75
C SER A 181 7.08 15.57 24.23
N ASP A 182 6.87 14.28 24.48
CA ASP A 182 5.65 13.56 24.11
C ASP A 182 4.44 14.05 24.91
N VAL A 183 4.63 14.39 26.19
CA VAL A 183 3.58 14.99 27.02
C VAL A 183 3.22 16.41 26.54
N LEU A 184 4.21 17.24 26.19
CA LEU A 184 3.97 18.56 25.60
C LEU A 184 3.19 18.47 24.28
N LYS A 185 3.44 17.44 23.46
CA LYS A 185 2.63 17.15 22.27
C LYS A 185 1.18 16.85 22.63
N VAL A 186 0.91 16.19 23.74
CA VAL A 186 -0.47 15.98 24.23
C VAL A 186 -1.12 17.30 24.60
N TYR A 187 -0.45 18.15 25.41
CA TYR A 187 -0.96 19.47 25.78
C TYR A 187 -1.35 20.30 24.56
N LYS A 188 -0.45 20.42 23.57
CA LYS A 188 -0.70 21.16 22.32
C LYS A 188 -1.82 20.56 21.46
N SER A 189 -2.17 19.29 21.66
CA SER A 189 -3.21 18.60 20.88
C SER A 189 -4.62 18.74 21.42
N GLN A 190 -4.77 19.31 22.63
CA GLN A 190 -6.07 19.45 23.27
C GLN A 190 -6.96 20.39 22.47
N ARG A 191 -8.11 19.87 22.03
CA ARG A 191 -9.10 20.65 21.27
C ARG A 191 -10.51 20.22 21.58
N LEU A 192 -11.48 21.07 21.24
CA LEU A 192 -12.89 20.72 21.31
C LEU A 192 -13.24 19.66 20.28
N ARG A 193 -14.08 18.69 20.66
CA ARG A 193 -14.58 17.65 19.77
C ARG A 193 -15.53 18.26 18.74
N ALA A 194 -15.33 17.95 17.47
CA ALA A 194 -16.27 18.31 16.41
C ALA A 194 -17.60 17.52 16.54
N GLY A 195 -18.70 18.15 16.15
CA GLY A 195 -20.04 17.53 16.09
C GLY A 195 -20.76 17.36 17.43
N LYS A 196 -21.79 16.50 17.43
CA LYS A 196 -22.76 16.31 18.53
C LYS A 196 -22.18 15.61 19.77
N GLY A 197 -20.94 15.14 19.72
CA GLY A 197 -20.27 14.52 20.87
C GLY A 197 -20.07 15.48 22.05
N LYS A 198 -20.03 16.80 21.80
CA LYS A 198 -19.91 17.84 22.83
C LYS A 198 -21.06 17.79 23.84
N MET A 199 -22.29 17.56 23.36
CA MET A 199 -23.50 17.46 24.20
C MET A 199 -23.61 16.12 24.95
N ARG A 200 -22.74 15.14 24.64
CA ARG A 200 -22.76 13.79 25.24
C ARG A 200 -21.55 13.58 26.14
N ASN A 201 -21.19 14.60 26.94
CA ASN A 201 -20.06 14.59 27.90
C ASN A 201 -18.68 14.22 27.29
N ARG A 202 -18.50 14.44 25.98
CA ARG A 202 -17.24 14.14 25.26
C ARG A 202 -16.69 15.39 24.58
N ARG A 203 -16.71 16.52 25.30
CA ARG A 203 -16.41 17.86 24.77
C ARG A 203 -14.96 18.06 24.31
N ARG A 204 -13.97 17.43 24.94
CA ARG A 204 -12.55 17.57 24.60
C ARG A 204 -11.97 16.27 24.01
N VAL A 205 -10.95 16.41 23.16
CA VAL A 205 -10.14 15.33 22.60
C VAL A 205 -8.67 15.69 22.77
N GLN A 206 -7.84 14.70 23.07
CA GLN A 206 -6.38 14.85 23.18
C GLN A 206 -5.69 13.58 22.70
N ARG A 207 -4.41 13.68 22.32
CA ARG A 207 -3.57 12.54 21.99
C ARG A 207 -3.26 11.67 23.22
N LYS A 208 -2.87 10.42 22.98
CA LYS A 208 -2.36 9.51 24.02
C LYS A 208 -0.84 9.66 24.09
N GLY A 209 -0.32 9.91 25.27
CA GLY A 209 1.12 10.00 25.54
C GLY A 209 1.69 8.69 26.09
N PRO A 210 2.76 8.75 26.90
CA PRO A 210 3.45 7.57 27.40
C PRO A 210 2.55 6.72 28.30
N LEU A 211 2.76 5.41 28.26
CA LEU A 211 2.14 4.43 29.14
C LEU A 211 3.17 3.97 30.16
N ILE A 212 2.94 4.18 31.45
CA ILE A 212 3.84 3.66 32.50
C ILE A 212 3.27 2.36 33.02
N ILE A 213 4.09 1.32 32.96
CA ILE A 213 3.75 -0.04 33.35
C ILE A 213 4.52 -0.39 34.62
N TYR A 214 3.78 -0.72 35.67
CA TYR A 214 4.30 -0.99 37.01
C TYR A 214 3.81 -2.34 37.53
N HIS A 215 4.46 -2.83 38.59
CA HIS A 215 4.04 -4.06 39.27
C HIS A 215 3.21 -3.78 40.52
N LYS A 216 3.74 -2.99 41.46
CA LYS A 216 3.05 -2.60 42.70
C LYS A 216 2.65 -1.13 42.66
N ASP A 217 1.49 -0.79 43.21
CA ASP A 217 1.07 0.61 43.32
C ASP A 217 1.38 1.11 44.73
N GLN A 218 2.47 1.85 44.88
CA GLN A 218 2.87 2.50 46.14
C GLN A 218 2.54 4.01 46.14
N GLY A 219 1.69 4.48 45.21
CA GLY A 219 1.31 5.88 45.05
C GLY A 219 1.49 6.44 43.64
N LEU A 220 2.22 5.71 42.78
CA LEU A 220 2.43 6.04 41.36
C LEU A 220 1.13 6.38 40.63
N THR A 221 0.05 5.62 40.83
CA THR A 221 -1.19 5.91 40.09
C THR A 221 -1.77 7.29 40.43
N ARG A 222 -1.69 7.70 41.70
CA ARG A 222 -2.17 9.01 42.16
C ARG A 222 -1.28 10.15 41.67
N ALA A 223 0.04 9.94 41.62
CA ALA A 223 0.97 10.96 41.16
C ALA A 223 0.89 11.23 39.65
N PHE A 224 0.69 10.17 38.83
CA PHE A 224 0.72 10.31 37.37
C PHE A 224 -0.66 10.56 36.72
N ARG A 225 -1.79 10.22 37.38
CA ARG A 225 -3.14 10.32 36.78
C ARG A 225 -3.54 11.73 36.31
N ASN A 226 -2.98 12.78 36.90
CA ASN A 226 -3.33 14.16 36.57
C ASN A 226 -2.56 14.71 35.35
N ILE A 227 -1.51 14.03 34.91
CA ILE A 227 -0.72 14.46 33.76
C ILE A 227 -1.46 14.07 32.47
N PRO A 228 -1.76 15.00 31.55
CA PRO A 228 -2.60 14.71 30.40
C PRO A 228 -1.95 13.72 29.43
N GLY A 229 -2.74 12.73 29.00
CA GLY A 229 -2.34 11.71 28.03
C GLY A 229 -1.44 10.60 28.58
N VAL A 230 -0.88 10.78 29.78
CA VAL A 230 -0.15 9.76 30.51
C VAL A 230 -1.16 8.74 31.06
N GLU A 231 -0.88 7.45 30.86
CA GLU A 231 -1.73 6.38 31.39
C GLU A 231 -0.92 5.33 32.12
N MET A 232 -1.58 4.72 33.10
CA MET A 232 -1.01 3.77 34.03
C MET A 232 -1.60 2.39 33.76
N LEU A 233 -0.75 1.37 33.83
CA LEU A 233 -1.14 -0.01 33.61
C LEU A 233 -0.35 -0.94 34.55
N ASN A 234 -1.04 -1.84 35.23
CA ASN A 234 -0.38 -2.89 35.99
C ASN A 234 0.02 -4.04 35.04
N VAL A 235 1.23 -4.58 35.19
CA VAL A 235 1.75 -5.68 34.37
C VAL A 235 0.92 -6.97 34.45
N ASP A 236 0.23 -7.23 35.56
CA ASP A 236 -0.65 -8.41 35.68
C ASP A 236 -1.95 -8.24 34.87
N LYS A 237 -2.34 -6.99 34.64
CA LYS A 237 -3.62 -6.60 34.02
C LYS A 237 -3.39 -5.85 32.71
N LEU A 238 -2.47 -6.34 31.86
CA LEU A 238 -2.19 -5.73 30.56
C LEU A 238 -3.45 -5.68 29.68
N ASN A 239 -3.81 -4.46 29.25
CA ASN A 239 -4.98 -4.21 28.43
C ASN A 239 -4.56 -3.77 27.03
N LEU A 240 -5.02 -4.50 26.02
CA LEU A 240 -4.75 -4.20 24.61
C LEU A 240 -5.24 -2.80 24.22
N LEU A 241 -6.38 -2.32 24.75
CA LEU A 241 -6.93 -0.99 24.42
C LEU A 241 -6.00 0.15 24.87
N LYS A 242 -5.19 -0.08 25.91
CA LYS A 242 -4.18 0.86 26.38
C LYS A 242 -2.85 0.66 25.65
N LEU A 243 -2.42 -0.56 25.38
CA LEU A 243 -1.17 -0.84 24.66
C LEU A 243 -1.22 -0.44 23.17
N ALA A 244 -2.36 -0.67 22.51
CA ALA A 244 -2.59 -0.36 21.10
C ALA A 244 -3.86 0.49 20.92
N PRO A 245 -3.87 1.77 21.35
CA PRO A 245 -5.05 2.62 21.26
C PRO A 245 -5.41 2.85 19.79
N GLY A 246 -6.65 2.50 19.44
CA GLY A 246 -7.15 2.60 18.06
C GLY A 246 -6.80 1.40 17.18
N GLY A 247 -6.24 0.32 17.74
CA GLY A 247 -5.78 -0.85 16.99
C GLY A 247 -4.38 -0.68 16.39
N HIS A 248 -3.76 0.49 16.55
CA HIS A 248 -2.40 0.76 16.10
C HIS A 248 -1.37 0.41 17.17
N LEU A 249 -0.38 -0.39 16.77
CA LEU A 249 0.75 -0.83 17.57
C LEU A 249 1.79 0.28 17.77
N GLY A 250 2.76 0.05 18.67
CA GLY A 250 3.88 0.98 18.90
C GLY A 250 3.53 2.15 19.82
N ARG A 251 2.84 1.92 20.93
CA ARG A 251 2.71 2.97 21.96
C ARG A 251 4.01 3.08 22.75
N PHE A 252 4.44 4.30 23.06
CA PHE A 252 5.60 4.52 23.93
C PHE A 252 5.29 4.04 25.35
N CYS A 253 6.01 3.01 25.81
CA CYS A 253 5.83 2.37 27.11
C CYS A 253 7.09 2.56 27.95
N ILE A 254 6.91 2.92 29.23
CA ILE A 254 7.96 3.02 30.24
C ILE A 254 7.70 1.93 31.27
N TRP A 255 8.66 1.04 31.48
CA TRP A 255 8.52 -0.12 32.36
C TRP A 255 9.29 0.09 33.66
N THR A 256 8.71 -0.25 34.80
CA THR A 256 9.52 -0.42 36.03
C THR A 256 10.27 -1.74 35.98
N GLN A 257 11.42 -1.82 36.65
CA GLN A 257 12.29 -2.99 36.68
C GLN A 257 11.52 -4.26 37.07
N SER A 258 10.82 -4.25 38.22
CA SER A 258 9.99 -5.38 38.64
C SER A 258 8.88 -5.75 37.65
N ALA A 259 8.31 -4.78 36.94
CA ALA A 259 7.32 -5.05 35.91
C ALA A 259 7.94 -5.73 34.68
N PHE A 260 9.17 -5.36 34.33
CA PHE A 260 9.90 -5.92 33.21
C PHE A 260 10.29 -7.39 33.48
N ASP A 261 10.83 -7.69 34.66
CA ASP A 261 11.21 -9.06 35.06
C ASP A 261 10.00 -10.00 35.11
N ARG A 262 8.85 -9.48 35.53
CA ARG A 262 7.61 -10.26 35.64
C ARG A 262 7.03 -10.69 34.28
N LEU A 263 7.43 -10.06 33.17
CA LEU A 263 6.96 -10.42 31.83
C LEU A 263 7.29 -11.86 31.45
N ASP A 264 8.45 -12.37 31.85
CA ASP A 264 8.85 -13.75 31.52
C ASP A 264 7.99 -14.78 32.28
N SER A 265 7.63 -14.52 33.53
CA SER A 265 6.67 -15.38 34.26
C SER A 265 5.26 -15.31 33.65
N LEU A 266 4.85 -14.12 33.20
CA LEU A 266 3.53 -13.86 32.63
C LEU A 266 3.32 -14.40 31.21
N PHE A 267 4.36 -14.46 30.37
CA PHE A 267 4.22 -14.90 28.97
C PHE A 267 5.00 -16.18 28.66
N GLY A 268 6.03 -16.50 29.44
CA GLY A 268 6.95 -17.60 29.15
C GLY A 268 7.87 -17.28 27.96
N SER A 269 8.65 -18.28 27.57
CA SER A 269 9.42 -18.28 26.33
C SER A 269 8.70 -19.15 25.27
N TRP A 270 9.34 -19.45 24.13
CA TRP A 270 8.80 -20.46 23.21
C TRP A 270 8.98 -21.89 23.71
N LYS A 271 10.03 -22.13 24.52
CA LYS A 271 10.36 -23.46 25.08
C LYS A 271 9.62 -23.71 26.39
N THR A 272 9.57 -22.69 27.25
CA THR A 272 8.95 -22.75 28.57
C THR A 272 7.57 -22.06 28.54
N PRO A 273 6.48 -22.76 28.87
CA PRO A 273 5.15 -22.16 28.90
C PRO A 273 5.05 -21.09 30.00
N SER A 274 4.02 -20.25 29.93
CA SER A 274 3.77 -19.26 30.98
C SER A 274 3.44 -19.94 32.32
N LYS A 275 4.04 -19.42 33.41
CA LYS A 275 3.75 -19.86 34.78
C LYS A 275 2.37 -19.40 35.25
N GLU A 276 2.02 -18.14 34.97
CA GLU A 276 0.77 -17.55 35.47
C GLU A 276 -0.44 -17.79 34.56
N LYS A 277 -0.23 -17.99 33.26
CA LYS A 277 -1.32 -18.19 32.29
C LYS A 277 -1.48 -19.67 31.96
N LYS A 278 -2.54 -20.28 32.51
CA LYS A 278 -2.94 -21.67 32.16
C LYS A 278 -3.01 -21.88 30.64
N ASN A 279 -2.37 -22.95 30.18
CA ASN A 279 -2.34 -23.45 28.80
C ASN A 279 -1.99 -22.37 27.76
N PHE A 280 -1.02 -21.50 28.08
CA PHE A 280 -0.53 -20.46 27.19
C PHE A 280 0.97 -20.61 26.91
N ASN A 281 1.30 -20.57 25.63
CA ASN A 281 2.67 -20.45 25.13
C ASN A 281 2.72 -19.27 24.15
N LEU A 282 3.90 -18.66 24.02
CA LEU A 282 4.12 -17.54 23.11
C LEU A 282 3.93 -17.99 21.65
N PRO A 283 3.26 -17.21 20.78
CA PRO A 283 3.16 -17.56 19.36
C PRO A 283 4.54 -17.67 18.73
N GLN A 284 4.78 -18.76 18.01
CA GLN A 284 6.03 -18.92 17.25
C GLN A 284 5.99 -18.06 15.98
N PRO A 285 7.10 -17.42 15.60
CA PRO A 285 7.19 -16.68 14.36
C PRO A 285 7.16 -17.64 13.17
N LYS A 286 6.38 -17.30 12.12
CA LYS A 286 6.34 -18.10 10.88
C LYS A 286 7.64 -18.02 10.07
N MET A 287 8.34 -16.89 10.17
CA MET A 287 9.64 -16.68 9.52
C MET A 287 10.69 -16.47 10.61
N ALA A 288 11.75 -17.27 10.60
CA ALA A 288 12.86 -17.13 11.53
C ALA A 288 13.62 -15.80 11.33
N ASN A 289 13.91 -15.46 10.07
CA ASN A 289 14.50 -14.20 9.65
C ASN A 289 13.48 -13.40 8.82
N THR A 290 13.20 -12.17 9.22
CA THR A 290 12.26 -11.27 8.53
C THR A 290 12.97 -10.24 7.63
N ASP A 291 14.31 -10.24 7.61
CA ASP A 291 15.09 -9.40 6.69
C ASP A 291 15.16 -10.06 5.30
N LEU A 292 14.17 -9.73 4.48
CA LEU A 292 14.09 -10.21 3.10
C LEU A 292 15.27 -9.74 2.24
N SER A 293 15.81 -8.54 2.50
CA SER A 293 16.95 -8.00 1.75
C SER A 293 18.18 -8.86 1.97
N ARG A 294 18.46 -9.24 3.23
CA ARG A 294 19.55 -10.17 3.55
C ARG A 294 19.35 -11.54 2.92
N LEU A 295 18.13 -12.10 3.00
CA LEU A 295 17.82 -13.40 2.38
C LEU A 295 18.05 -13.35 0.86
N LEU A 296 17.50 -12.37 0.15
CA LEU A 296 17.65 -12.25 -1.31
C LEU A 296 19.08 -11.96 -1.77
N LYS A 297 19.93 -11.39 -0.91
CA LYS A 297 21.33 -11.08 -1.19
C LYS A 297 22.30 -12.18 -0.74
N SER A 298 21.80 -13.25 -0.13
CA SER A 298 22.61 -14.39 0.31
C SER A 298 23.31 -15.06 -0.87
N ASP A 299 24.54 -15.53 -0.66
CA ASP A 299 25.37 -16.10 -1.71
C ASP A 299 24.80 -17.43 -2.20
N GLU A 300 24.13 -18.18 -1.33
CA GLU A 300 23.43 -19.42 -1.63
C GLU A 300 22.32 -19.19 -2.65
N ILE A 301 21.53 -18.12 -2.49
CA ILE A 301 20.50 -17.76 -3.48
C ILE A 301 21.18 -17.25 -4.75
N ARG A 302 22.12 -16.31 -4.64
CA ARG A 302 22.78 -15.68 -5.79
C ARG A 302 23.48 -16.68 -6.71
N LYS A 303 24.07 -17.74 -6.16
CA LYS A 303 24.75 -18.81 -6.91
C LYS A 303 23.83 -19.53 -7.90
N VAL A 304 22.52 -19.61 -7.60
CA VAL A 304 21.54 -20.35 -8.42
C VAL A 304 20.69 -19.40 -9.30
N LEU A 305 20.77 -18.08 -9.07
CA LEU A 305 20.00 -17.11 -9.83
C LEU A 305 20.48 -17.00 -11.29
N ARG A 306 19.52 -16.88 -12.21
CA ARG A 306 19.78 -16.50 -13.59
C ARG A 306 20.04 -14.99 -13.69
N ALA A 307 20.73 -14.56 -14.74
CA ALA A 307 20.93 -13.15 -15.03
C ALA A 307 19.57 -12.42 -15.15
N PRO A 308 19.40 -11.24 -14.53
CA PRO A 308 18.13 -10.52 -14.55
C PRO A 308 17.83 -10.00 -15.96
N ASN A 309 16.64 -10.31 -16.48
CA ASN A 309 16.19 -9.75 -17.76
C ASN A 309 15.68 -8.32 -17.55
N LYS A 310 16.53 -7.33 -17.84
CA LYS A 310 16.20 -5.90 -17.71
C LYS A 310 15.55 -5.31 -18.97
N ARG A 311 15.27 -6.13 -20.00
CA ARG A 311 14.71 -5.65 -21.27
C ARG A 311 13.22 -5.32 -21.11
N VAL A 312 12.90 -4.03 -21.08
CA VAL A 312 11.51 -3.55 -21.15
C VAL A 312 11.08 -3.48 -22.61
N VAL A 313 10.21 -4.40 -23.04
CA VAL A 313 9.60 -4.34 -24.38
C VAL A 313 8.43 -3.37 -24.33
N ARG A 314 8.58 -2.20 -24.95
CA ARG A 314 7.50 -1.23 -25.08
C ARG A 314 6.66 -1.55 -26.30
N ALA A 315 5.36 -1.26 -26.21
CA ALA A 315 4.48 -1.30 -27.37
C ALA A 315 5.00 -0.31 -28.42
N THR A 316 5.43 -0.83 -29.56
CA THR A 316 5.85 0.00 -30.69
C THR A 316 4.64 0.34 -31.53
N ARG A 317 4.39 1.62 -31.78
CA ARG A 317 3.38 2.03 -32.77
C ARG A 317 3.80 1.50 -34.13
N LYS A 318 2.91 0.74 -34.78
CA LYS A 318 3.09 0.31 -36.17
C LYS A 318 3.04 1.56 -37.05
N LEU A 319 4.20 1.97 -37.56
CA LEU A 319 4.30 3.09 -38.50
C LEU A 319 3.84 2.62 -39.88
N ASN A 320 2.98 3.38 -40.55
CA ASN A 320 2.58 3.09 -41.92
C ASN A 320 3.77 3.32 -42.87
N PRO A 321 4.30 2.29 -43.57
CA PRO A 321 5.46 2.42 -44.44
C PRO A 321 5.23 3.33 -45.65
N LEU A 322 3.99 3.45 -46.13
CA LEU A 322 3.67 4.30 -47.28
C LEU A 322 3.83 5.78 -46.94
N ASN A 323 3.47 6.16 -45.70
CA ASN A 323 3.56 7.54 -45.22
C ASN A 323 4.88 7.83 -44.46
N ASN A 324 5.64 6.80 -44.09
CA ASN A 324 6.89 6.94 -43.34
C ASN A 324 8.06 6.27 -44.07
N THR A 325 8.95 7.09 -44.63
CA THR A 325 10.08 6.63 -45.44
C THR A 325 11.04 5.73 -44.67
N LYS A 326 11.35 6.02 -43.40
CA LYS A 326 12.23 5.18 -42.57
C LYS A 326 11.62 3.82 -42.28
N ALA A 327 10.31 3.77 -42.04
CA ALA A 327 9.58 2.51 -41.88
C ALA A 327 9.59 1.69 -43.18
N MET A 328 9.44 2.33 -44.33
CA MET A 328 9.58 1.64 -45.63
C MET A 328 10.99 1.11 -45.84
N LEU A 329 12.02 1.91 -45.60
CA LEU A 329 13.40 1.49 -45.80
C LEU A 329 13.80 0.33 -44.89
N ARG A 330 13.28 0.30 -43.66
CA ARG A 330 13.50 -0.81 -42.73
C ARG A 330 12.86 -2.13 -43.23
N LEU A 331 11.76 -2.04 -43.98
CA LEU A 331 11.04 -3.21 -44.51
C LEU A 331 11.51 -3.61 -45.91
N ASN A 332 11.77 -2.63 -46.77
CA ASN A 332 12.19 -2.78 -48.16
C ASN A 332 13.21 -1.69 -48.54
N PRO A 333 14.52 -1.96 -48.38
CA PRO A 333 15.58 -1.02 -48.78
C PRO A 333 15.56 -0.67 -50.27
N TYR A 334 15.09 -1.58 -51.14
CA TYR A 334 15.05 -1.38 -52.59
C TYR A 334 14.03 -0.30 -53.01
N SER A 335 13.09 0.06 -52.13
CA SER A 335 12.16 1.18 -52.39
C SER A 335 12.90 2.51 -52.58
N ALA A 336 14.09 2.68 -51.99
CA ALA A 336 14.93 3.86 -52.20
C ALA A 336 15.37 4.00 -53.66
N VAL A 337 15.83 2.89 -54.24
CA VAL A 337 16.31 2.83 -55.62
C VAL A 337 15.16 3.06 -56.59
N LEU A 338 14.04 2.38 -56.38
CA LEU A 338 12.84 2.54 -57.22
C LEU A 338 12.29 3.97 -57.15
N ARG A 339 12.18 4.55 -55.96
CA ARG A 339 11.70 5.94 -55.80
C ARG A 339 12.66 6.93 -56.46
N ARG A 340 13.97 6.75 -56.31
CA ARG A 340 14.97 7.61 -56.97
C ARG A 340 14.89 7.49 -58.49
N LYS A 341 14.77 6.27 -59.03
CA LYS A 341 14.58 6.04 -60.47
C LYS A 341 13.30 6.71 -60.97
N ALA A 342 12.18 6.55 -60.25
CA ALA A 342 10.91 7.14 -60.61
C ALA A 342 10.94 8.67 -60.62
N ILE A 343 11.60 9.31 -59.64
CA ILE A 343 11.82 10.77 -59.61
C ILE A 343 12.61 11.20 -60.84
N LEU A 344 13.75 10.56 -61.12
CA LEU A 344 14.59 10.88 -62.28
C LEU A 344 13.86 10.68 -63.62
N ASP A 345 13.03 9.64 -63.73
CA ASP A 345 12.23 9.37 -64.94
C ASP A 345 11.04 10.34 -65.06
N GLN A 346 10.50 10.86 -63.95
CA GLN A 346 9.47 11.91 -63.94
C GLN A 346 10.06 13.27 -64.32
N ASP A 347 11.20 13.66 -63.75
CA ASP A 347 11.93 14.88 -64.12
C ASP A 347 12.28 14.88 -65.61
N ARG A 348 12.72 13.73 -66.14
CA ARG A 348 12.97 13.57 -67.58
C ARG A 348 11.72 13.84 -68.42
N ARG A 349 10.56 13.32 -68.01
CA ARG A 349 9.28 13.53 -68.72
C ARG A 349 8.80 14.97 -68.63
N ASN A 350 8.92 15.60 -67.46
CA ASN A 350 8.55 16.99 -67.26
C ASN A 350 9.44 17.92 -68.10
N ASN A 351 10.75 17.68 -68.13
CA ASN A 351 11.68 18.43 -68.96
C ASN A 351 11.37 18.28 -70.45
N ALA A 352 11.10 17.06 -70.92
CA ALA A 352 10.70 16.82 -72.32
C ALA A 352 9.37 17.52 -72.66
N LYS A 353 8.39 17.50 -71.75
CA LYS A 353 7.12 18.21 -71.93
C LYS A 353 7.30 19.73 -71.94
N ALA A 354 8.17 20.27 -71.10
CA ALA A 354 8.49 21.70 -71.05
C ALA A 354 9.13 22.17 -72.36
N LEU A 355 10.10 21.42 -72.90
CA LEU A 355 10.71 21.70 -74.21
C LEU A 355 9.68 21.64 -75.35
N ALA A 356 8.89 20.57 -75.42
CA ALA A 356 7.87 20.42 -76.46
C ALA A 356 6.77 21.51 -76.38
N LEU A 357 6.43 21.96 -75.17
CA LEU A 357 5.46 23.04 -74.97
C LEU A 357 6.05 24.42 -75.31
N ALA A 358 7.34 24.63 -75.04
CA ALA A 358 8.06 25.84 -75.44
C ALA A 358 8.21 25.94 -76.96
N GLU A 359 8.54 24.83 -77.64
CA GLU A 359 8.55 24.72 -79.10
C GLU A 359 7.17 25.03 -79.69
N LYS A 360 6.10 24.44 -79.14
CA LYS A 360 4.71 24.72 -79.57
C LYS A 360 4.27 26.16 -79.35
N ARG A 361 4.81 26.83 -78.33
CA ARG A 361 4.52 28.25 -78.04
C ARG A 361 5.45 29.21 -78.78
N GLY A 362 6.45 28.72 -79.50
CA GLY A 362 7.45 29.54 -80.21
C GLY A 362 8.40 30.31 -79.29
N ILE A 363 8.47 29.97 -78.00
CA ILE A 363 9.30 30.68 -77.01
C ILE A 363 10.55 29.85 -76.71
N LYS A 364 11.74 30.48 -76.76
CA LYS A 364 12.99 29.83 -76.33
C LYS A 364 13.10 29.88 -74.80
N LEU A 365 13.21 28.70 -74.16
CA LEU A 365 13.45 28.60 -72.71
C LEU A 365 14.85 29.15 -72.36
N PRO A 366 15.03 29.81 -71.20
CA PRO A 366 16.33 30.35 -70.79
C PRO A 366 17.35 29.23 -70.52
N GLU A 367 18.65 29.49 -70.74
CA GLU A 367 19.70 28.48 -70.52
C GLU A 367 19.81 27.99 -69.07
N SER A 368 19.28 28.76 -68.12
CA SER A 368 19.22 28.40 -66.71
C SER A 368 18.17 27.32 -66.40
N ASP A 369 17.22 27.08 -67.32
CA ASP A 369 16.08 26.18 -67.13
C ASP A 369 16.53 24.70 -66.99
N PRO A 370 15.94 23.93 -66.06
CA PRO A 370 16.26 22.51 -65.86
C PRO A 370 16.15 21.66 -67.12
N ALA A 371 15.22 21.96 -68.02
CA ALA A 371 14.99 21.18 -69.22
C ALA A 371 16.11 21.36 -70.26
N VAL A 372 16.54 22.60 -70.49
CA VAL A 372 17.66 22.95 -71.39
C VAL A 372 18.98 22.40 -70.84
N LYS A 373 19.21 22.54 -69.53
CA LYS A 373 20.39 21.96 -68.85
C LYS A 373 20.45 20.44 -68.97
N ALA A 374 19.32 19.76 -68.76
CA ALA A 374 19.25 18.30 -68.87
C ALA A 374 19.51 17.82 -70.31
N GLU A 375 19.01 18.55 -71.31
CA GLU A 375 19.22 18.25 -72.72
C GLU A 375 20.69 18.45 -73.12
N LYS A 376 21.30 19.58 -72.74
CA LYS A 376 22.73 19.87 -72.97
C LYS A 376 23.62 18.80 -72.33
N LEU A 377 23.30 18.39 -71.10
CA LEU A 377 23.99 17.29 -70.42
C LEU A 377 23.81 15.95 -71.17
N ARG A 378 22.60 15.67 -71.68
CA ARG A 378 22.33 14.45 -72.47
C ARG A 378 23.16 14.43 -73.74
N LEU A 379 23.19 15.53 -74.50
CA LEU A 379 24.00 15.66 -75.71
C LEU A 379 25.49 15.47 -75.42
N ARG A 380 26.01 16.07 -74.34
CA ARG A 380 27.38 15.86 -73.88
C ARG A 380 27.65 14.40 -73.54
N ARG A 381 26.74 13.73 -72.82
CA ARG A 381 26.86 12.31 -72.47
C ARG A 381 26.79 11.39 -73.69
N VAL A 382 25.92 11.66 -74.66
CA VAL A 382 25.82 10.89 -75.91
C VAL A 382 27.09 11.04 -76.74
N LYS A 383 27.62 12.26 -76.86
CA LYS A 383 28.89 12.52 -77.55
C LYS A 383 30.05 11.78 -76.88
N ALA A 384 30.12 11.82 -75.55
CA ALA A 384 31.11 11.07 -74.79
C ALA A 384 30.94 9.54 -74.92
N ALA A 385 29.70 9.03 -74.89
CA ALA A 385 29.43 7.60 -75.05
C ALA A 385 29.76 7.08 -76.45
N LYS A 386 29.46 7.87 -77.51
CA LYS A 386 29.87 7.55 -78.88
C LYS A 386 31.40 7.54 -79.02
N ALA A 387 32.09 8.52 -78.43
CA ALA A 387 33.55 8.55 -78.41
C ALA A 387 34.16 7.36 -77.65
N ALA A 388 33.54 6.94 -76.54
CA ALA A 388 33.99 5.79 -75.77
C ALA A 388 33.69 4.44 -76.47
N ALA A 389 32.57 4.33 -77.17
CA ALA A 389 32.22 3.15 -77.97
C ALA A 389 33.14 2.98 -79.18
N ALA A 390 33.52 4.08 -79.84
CA ALA A 390 34.49 4.08 -80.93
C ALA A 390 35.90 3.63 -80.48
N LYS A 391 36.23 3.79 -79.20
CA LYS A 391 37.52 3.36 -78.61
C LYS A 391 37.54 1.90 -78.10
N LYS A 392 36.43 1.15 -78.16
CA LYS A 392 36.41 -0.27 -77.73
C LYS A 392 36.78 -1.20 -78.90
N PRO A 393 37.82 -2.05 -78.80
CA PRO A 393 38.13 -3.04 -79.83
C PRO A 393 37.02 -4.10 -79.96
N LYS A 394 36.74 -4.53 -81.21
CA LYS A 394 35.74 -5.57 -81.52
C LYS A 394 36.18 -6.91 -80.93
N LYS A 395 35.42 -7.46 -79.97
CA LYS A 395 35.60 -8.84 -79.48
C LYS A 395 35.11 -9.86 -80.52
N PRO A 396 35.81 -10.99 -80.74
CA PRO A 396 35.33 -12.07 -81.58
C PRO A 396 34.09 -12.75 -80.96
N VAL A 397 33.20 -13.24 -81.83
CA VAL A 397 31.92 -13.87 -81.52
C VAL A 397 32.14 -15.15 -80.71
N ALA A 398 31.68 -15.17 -79.46
CA ALA A 398 31.67 -16.37 -78.63
C ALA A 398 30.60 -17.36 -79.13
N LYS A 399 31.01 -18.57 -79.52
CA LYS A 399 30.12 -19.71 -79.77
C LYS A 399 29.27 -19.99 -78.51
N LYS A 400 27.95 -20.09 -78.68
CA LYS A 400 26.99 -20.47 -77.63
C LYS A 400 27.28 -21.91 -77.18
N THR A 401 27.90 -22.08 -76.02
CA THR A 401 27.91 -23.35 -75.30
C THR A 401 26.50 -23.65 -74.79
N ALA A 402 26.00 -24.85 -75.06
CA ALA A 402 24.70 -25.33 -74.60
C ALA A 402 24.64 -25.38 -73.06
N PRO A 403 23.47 -25.09 -72.45
CA PRO A 403 23.30 -25.20 -71.01
C PRO A 403 23.45 -26.67 -70.54
N PRO A 404 24.09 -26.91 -69.37
CA PRO A 404 24.29 -28.26 -68.84
C PRO A 404 22.95 -28.93 -68.46
N PRO A 405 22.86 -30.27 -68.61
CA PRO A 405 21.63 -31.02 -68.38
C PRO A 405 21.17 -31.04 -66.90
N PRO A 406 19.86 -31.20 -66.64
CA PRO A 406 19.28 -31.12 -65.31
C PRO A 406 19.74 -32.27 -64.39
N LYS A 407 20.10 -31.92 -63.15
CA LYS A 407 20.46 -32.88 -62.11
C LYS A 407 19.25 -33.76 -61.73
N LYS A 408 19.41 -35.08 -61.86
CA LYS A 408 18.46 -36.12 -61.38
C LYS A 408 18.12 -35.91 -59.90
N ALA A 409 16.84 -36.12 -59.57
CA ALA A 409 16.25 -35.99 -58.24
C ALA A 409 16.97 -36.85 -57.18
N LYS A 410 17.37 -36.24 -56.05
CA LYS A 410 17.67 -36.95 -54.80
C LYS A 410 16.43 -36.90 -53.92
N GLY A 411 16.03 -38.09 -53.46
CA GLY A 411 14.76 -38.38 -52.82
C GLY A 411 14.41 -37.54 -51.60
N VAL A 412 13.11 -37.29 -51.50
CA VAL A 412 12.38 -36.75 -50.36
C VAL A 412 12.56 -37.69 -49.16
N LYS A 413 13.30 -37.25 -48.12
CA LYS A 413 13.19 -37.85 -46.78
C LYS A 413 11.88 -37.36 -46.14
N LYS A 414 10.92 -38.27 -45.98
CA LYS A 414 9.68 -38.05 -45.21
C LYS A 414 10.00 -37.63 -43.76
N PRO A 415 9.23 -36.69 -43.17
CA PRO A 415 9.33 -36.35 -41.76
C PRO A 415 8.75 -37.45 -40.86
N THR A 416 9.50 -37.85 -39.84
CA THR A 416 9.09 -38.76 -38.77
C THR A 416 7.97 -38.14 -37.90
N PRO A 417 6.92 -38.90 -37.54
CA PRO A 417 5.81 -38.38 -36.75
C PRO A 417 6.21 -38.16 -35.27
N LYS A 418 5.85 -36.98 -34.74
CA LYS A 418 5.95 -36.63 -33.32
C LYS A 418 5.03 -37.53 -32.50
N LYS A 419 5.58 -38.27 -31.54
CA LYS A 419 4.81 -38.94 -30.48
C LYS A 419 4.11 -37.89 -29.61
N VAL A 420 2.79 -38.03 -29.51
CA VAL A 420 1.90 -37.28 -28.63
C VAL A 420 2.02 -37.87 -27.22
N SER A 421 2.51 -37.10 -26.25
CA SER A 421 2.40 -37.45 -24.83
C SER A 421 1.09 -36.89 -24.28
N LYS A 422 0.15 -37.79 -23.92
CA LYS A 422 -1.02 -37.47 -23.08
C LYS A 422 -0.63 -37.52 -21.58
N PRO A 423 -1.42 -36.88 -20.69
CA PRO A 423 -0.99 -36.47 -19.36
C PRO A 423 -1.18 -37.58 -18.33
N ALA A 424 -0.26 -37.67 -17.35
CA ALA A 424 -0.43 -38.54 -16.19
C ALA A 424 -1.18 -37.79 -15.08
N ALA A 425 -2.35 -38.30 -14.74
CA ALA A 425 -3.01 -38.06 -13.47
C ALA A 425 -2.43 -39.02 -12.42
N LYS A 426 -1.95 -38.47 -11.31
CA LYS A 426 -2.17 -38.94 -9.93
C LYS A 426 -1.82 -37.81 -8.97
#